data_AF-A0A2I9DFI5-F1
#
_entry.id   AF-A0A2I9DFI5-F1
#
_cell.length_a   1.000
_cell.length_b   1.000
_cell.length_c   1.000
_cell.angle_alpha   90.00
_cell.angle_beta   90.00
_cell.angle_gamma   90.00
#
_symmetry.space_group_name_H-M   'P 1'
#
loop_
_entity.id
_entity.type
_entity.pdbx_description
1 polymer ?
#
loop_
_entity_poly.entity_id
_entity_poly.type
_entity_poly.pdbx_seq_one_letter_code
_entity_poly.pdbx_strand_id
1 'polypeptide(L)' 'MDFALAASQVPNTMNSKIKKALYKHWDEGEIVEMLGVISLFGFLNRWNDTMGTSLEDGAIESGKQYLEKYGWERGKHL' A
#
# COMPACT_ATOMS: atom_id res chain seq x y z
N MET A 1 -10.90 4.37 3.43
CA MET A 1 -10.08 3.13 3.48
C MET A 1 -10.45 2.18 2.35
N ASP A 2 -11.73 1.90 2.09
CA ASP A 2 -12.17 0.94 1.05
C ASP A 2 -11.61 1.18 -0.36
N PHE A 3 -11.47 2.44 -0.76
CA PHE A 3 -10.87 2.79 -2.06
C PHE A 3 -9.43 2.32 -2.19
N ALA A 4 -8.57 2.69 -1.24
CA ALA A 4 -7.16 2.31 -1.27
C ALA A 4 -6.98 0.78 -1.24
N LEU A 5 -7.74 0.08 -0.38
CA LEU A 5 -7.70 -1.37 -0.30
C LEU A 5 -8.14 -2.03 -1.61
N ALA A 6 -9.26 -1.61 -2.18
CA ALA A 6 -9.79 -2.23 -3.40
C ALA A 6 -8.92 -1.93 -4.63
N ALA A 7 -8.39 -0.71 -4.73
CA ALA A 7 -7.52 -0.29 -5.83
C ALA A 7 -6.11 -0.92 -5.76
N SER A 8 -5.62 -1.29 -4.58
CA SER A 8 -4.31 -1.94 -4.41
C SER A 8 -4.34 -3.47 -4.61
N GLN A 9 -5.52 -4.08 -4.71
CA GLN A 9 -5.65 -5.53 -4.88
C GLN A 9 -5.37 -5.99 -6.31
N VAL A 10 -4.89 -7.22 -6.44
CA VAL A 10 -4.69 -7.90 -7.73
C VAL A 10 -5.42 -9.25 -7.69
N PRO A 11 -6.54 -9.41 -8.43
CA PRO A 11 -7.16 -8.43 -9.33
C PRO A 11 -7.77 -7.23 -8.59
N ASN A 12 -7.88 -6.09 -9.28
CA ASN A 12 -8.49 -4.87 -8.73
C ASN A 12 -9.98 -5.12 -8.41
N THR A 13 -10.41 -4.80 -7.19
CA THR A 13 -11.77 -5.10 -6.70
C THR A 13 -12.68 -3.87 -6.60
N MET A 14 -12.31 -2.77 -7.26
CA MET A 14 -13.12 -1.58 -7.35
C MET A 14 -14.51 -1.88 -7.93
N ASN A 15 -15.53 -1.28 -7.31
CA ASN A 15 -16.92 -1.43 -7.72
C ASN A 15 -17.69 -0.12 -7.58
N SER A 16 -18.92 -0.11 -8.10
CA SER A 16 -19.78 1.09 -8.14
C SER A 16 -20.15 1.62 -6.75
N LYS A 17 -20.25 0.75 -5.73
CA LYS A 17 -20.53 1.16 -4.34
C LYS A 17 -19.35 1.96 -3.77
N ILE A 18 -18.13 1.46 -3.95
CA ILE A 18 -16.91 2.16 -3.50
C ILE A 18 -16.75 3.46 -4.25
N LYS A 19 -16.92 3.47 -5.59
CA LYS A 19 -16.87 4.69 -6.39
C LYS A 19 -17.88 5.72 -5.87
N LYS A 20 -19.15 5.35 -5.70
CA LYS A 20 -20.18 6.28 -5.21
C LYS A 20 -19.88 6.81 -3.81
N ALA A 21 -19.26 6.02 -2.93
CA ALA A 21 -18.86 6.48 -1.60
C ALA A 21 -17.68 7.47 -1.69
N LEU A 22 -16.73 7.24 -2.59
CA LEU A 22 -15.57 8.09 -2.82
C LEU A 22 -16.00 9.51 -3.28
N TYR A 23 -16.85 9.60 -4.30
CA TYR A 23 -17.33 10.89 -4.83
C TYR A 23 -18.24 11.69 -3.88
N LYS A 24 -18.59 11.16 -2.70
CA LYS A 24 -19.29 11.95 -1.67
C LYS A 24 -18.37 12.87 -0.89
N HIS A 25 -17.07 12.59 -0.91
CA HIS A 25 -16.09 13.24 -0.05
C HIS A 25 -14.92 13.87 -0.80
N TRP A 26 -14.65 13.40 -2.01
CA TRP A 26 -13.52 13.85 -2.82
C TRP A 26 -13.96 14.19 -4.24
N ASP A 27 -13.30 15.19 -4.81
CA ASP A 27 -13.47 15.53 -6.22
C ASP A 27 -12.58 14.66 -7.14
N GLU A 28 -12.72 14.86 -8.45
CA GLU A 28 -12.00 14.07 -9.45
C GLU A 28 -10.47 14.23 -9.32
N GLY A 29 -9.98 15.45 -9.04
CA GLY A 29 -8.55 15.73 -8.92
C GLY A 29 -7.95 15.01 -7.72
N GLU A 30 -8.59 15.12 -6.56
CA GLU A 30 -8.18 14.43 -5.34
C GLU A 30 -8.20 12.90 -5.51
N ILE A 31 -9.22 12.37 -6.21
CA ILE A 31 -9.32 10.94 -6.52
C ILE A 31 -8.16 10.48 -7.41
N VAL A 32 -7.82 11.28 -8.44
CA VAL A 32 -6.70 11.00 -9.34
C VAL A 32 -5.37 11.04 -8.59
N GLU A 33 -5.16 12.01 -7.69
CA GLU A 33 -3.96 12.09 -6.86
C GLU A 33 -3.82 10.88 -5.95
N MET A 34 -4.89 10.50 -5.24
CA MET A 34 -4.91 9.28 -4.42
C MET A 34 -4.60 8.03 -5.25
N LEU A 35 -5.21 7.90 -6.43
CA LEU A 35 -4.95 6.78 -7.34
C LEU A 35 -3.50 6.77 -7.84
N GLY A 36 -2.91 7.94 -8.07
CA GLY A 36 -1.51 8.10 -8.44
C GLY A 36 -0.57 7.55 -7.37
N VAL A 37 -0.81 7.89 -6.10
CA VAL A 37 -0.03 7.35 -4.96
C VAL A 37 -0.22 5.84 -4.85
N ILE A 38 -1.45 5.33 -4.91
CA ILE A 38 -1.73 3.89 -4.86
C ILE A 38 -1.00 3.15 -6.00
N SER A 39 -1.02 3.71 -7.20
CA SER A 39 -0.36 3.11 -8.38
C SER A 39 1.16 3.11 -8.24
N LEU A 40 1.75 4.21 -7.75
CA LEU A 40 3.19 4.30 -7.48
C LEU A 40 3.62 3.22 -6.47
N PHE A 41 2.89 3.05 -5.38
CA PHE A 41 3.20 2.01 -4.40
C PHE A 41 2.92 0.60 -4.93
N GLY A 42 1.93 0.42 -5.81
CA GLY A 42 1.74 -0.84 -6.53
C GLY A 42 2.95 -1.22 -7.38
N PHE A 43 3.55 -0.25 -8.08
CA PHE A 43 4.81 -0.43 -8.82
C PHE A 43 5.97 -0.73 -7.87
N LEU A 44 6.19 0.09 -6.85
CA LEU A 44 7.32 -0.06 -5.92
C LEU A 44 7.26 -1.37 -5.13
N ASN A 45 6.07 -1.83 -4.72
CA ASN A 45 5.90 -3.12 -4.05
C ASN A 45 6.34 -4.27 -4.96
N ARG A 46 5.91 -4.26 -6.22
CA ARG A 46 6.32 -5.28 -7.21
C ARG A 46 7.81 -5.22 -7.51
N TRP A 47 8.34 -4.01 -7.66
CA TRP A 47 9.75 -3.79 -7.91
C TRP A 47 10.60 -4.32 -6.75
N ASN A 48 10.33 -3.87 -5.52
CA ASN A 48 11.09 -4.28 -4.33
C ASN A 48 10.96 -5.78 -4.06
N ASP A 49 9.78 -6.37 -4.28
CA ASP A 49 9.58 -7.81 -4.17
C ASP A 49 10.40 -8.62 -5.18
N THR A 50 10.59 -8.08 -6.38
CA THR A 50 11.32 -8.76 -7.46
C THR A 50 12.83 -8.57 -7.30
N MET A 51 13.26 -7.35 -6.95
CA MET A 51 14.67 -6.99 -6.85
C MET A 51 15.28 -7.38 -5.50
N GLY A 52 14.46 -7.76 -4.51
CA GLY A 52 14.93 -8.17 -3.18
C GLY A 52 15.57 -7.03 -2.40
N THR A 53 15.06 -5.80 -2.55
CA THR A 53 15.61 -4.62 -1.86
C THR A 53 15.62 -4.85 -0.36
N SER A 54 16.80 -4.83 0.26
CA SER A 54 16.98 -4.99 1.70
C SER A 54 16.41 -3.80 2.46
N LEU A 55 15.87 -4.05 3.65
CA LEU A 55 15.41 -2.97 4.52
C LEU A 55 16.59 -2.22 5.12
N GLU A 56 16.45 -0.91 5.22
CA GLU A 56 17.41 -0.05 5.93
C GLU A 56 17.38 -0.36 7.44
N ASP A 57 18.51 -0.20 8.13
CA ASP A 57 18.65 -0.54 9.54
C ASP A 57 17.63 0.18 10.44
N GLY A 58 17.31 1.45 10.14
CA GLY A 58 16.30 2.21 10.89
C GLY A 58 14.87 1.68 10.73
N ALA A 59 14.54 1.11 9.57
CA ALA A 59 13.25 0.47 9.34
C ALA A 59 13.15 -0.86 10.10
N ILE A 60 14.26 -1.60 10.20
CA ILE A 60 14.34 -2.84 10.99
C ILE A 60 14.20 -2.55 12.48
N GLU A 61 14.89 -1.53 12.98
CA GLU A 61 14.80 -1.11 14.39
C GLU A 61 13.36 -0.72 14.75
N SER A 62 12.72 0.08 13.89
CA SER A 62 11.31 0.46 14.06
C SER A 62 10.39 -0.77 14.03
N GLY A 63 10.61 -1.69 13.09
CA GLY A 63 9.84 -2.94 13.00
C GLY A 63 9.95 -3.78 14.26
N LYS A 64 11.16 -3.93 14.81
CA LYS A 64 11.38 -4.61 16.10
C LYS A 64 10.67 -3.90 17.24
N GLN A 65 10.87 -2.58 17.36
CA GLN A 65 10.32 -1.80 18.47
C GLN A 65 8.77 -1.85 18.52
N TYR A 66 8.11 -1.75 17.37
CA TYR A 66 6.66 -1.57 17.33
C TYR A 66 5.88 -2.83 16.93
N LEU A 67 6.48 -3.73 16.15
CA LEU A 67 5.76 -4.82 15.47
C LEU A 67 6.19 -6.23 15.89
N GLU A 68 7.32 -6.40 16.58
CA GLU A 68 7.80 -7.72 17.03
C GLU A 68 6.76 -8.47 17.89
N LYS A 69 6.07 -7.75 18.79
CA LYS A 69 4.98 -8.30 19.61
C LYS A 69 3.77 -8.80 18.82
N TYR A 70 3.67 -8.44 17.54
CA TYR A 70 2.62 -8.88 16.61
C TYR A 70 3.14 -9.93 15.62
N GLY A 71 4.32 -10.50 15.86
CA GLY A 71 4.90 -11.57 15.03
C GLY A 71 5.58 -11.08 13.76
N TRP A 72 6.01 -9.81 13.71
CA TRP A 72 6.77 -9.30 12.58
C TRP A 72 8.19 -9.87 12.55
N GLU A 73 8.63 -10.29 11.37
CA GLU A 73 9.99 -10.75 11.08
C GLU A 73 10.52 -10.13 9.78
N ARG A 74 11.85 -9.98 9.66
CA ARG A 74 12.51 -9.31 8.53
C ARG A 74 12.27 -10.01 7.18
N GLY A 75 12.01 -11.32 7.19
CA GLY A 75 11.63 -12.10 6.01
C GLY A 75 12.63 -12.00 4.85
N LYS A 76 12.11 -11.87 3.62
CA LYS A 76 12.86 -11.85 2.34
C LYS A 76 13.71 -10.58 2.09
N HIS A 77 13.64 -9.59 2.98
CA HIS A 77 14.39 -8.33 2.88
C HIS A 77 15.63 -8.35 3.79
N LEU A 78 16.41 -9.43 3.69
CA LEU A 78 17.71 -9.59 4.34
C LEU A 78 18.76 -8.68 3.72
#